data_AF-A0A925NP31-F1
#
_entry.id   AF-A0A925NP31-F1
#
_cell.length_a   1.000
_cell.length_b   1.000
_cell.length_c   1.000
_cell.angle_alpha   90.00
_cell.angle_beta   90.00
_cell.angle_gamma   90.00
#
_symmetry.space_group_name_H-M   'P 1'
#
loop_
_entity.id
_entity.type
_entity.pdbx_description
1 polymer ?
#
loop_
_entity_poly.entity_id
_entity_poly.type
_entity_poly.pdbx_seq_one_letter_code
_entity_poly.pdbx_strand_id
1 'polypeptide(L)'
;SGLDLQFDFKLRPPGDHLDIHIDDRDGDERVLLSALTGQRARLTTGRLAWFTVKYPLLTLRVIGLIHWHALRLWLKNVPFHQKSAQPELQRDVYHPHPSITGKTP
;
A
#
# COMPACT_ATOMS: atom_id res chain seq x y z
N SER A 1 -10.92 -21.06 -2.80
CA SER A 1 -9.88 -20.40 -2.00
C SER A 1 -9.44 -19.17 -2.74
N GLY A 2 -9.71 -17.96 -2.22
CA GLY A 2 -9.50 -16.70 -2.96
C GLY A 2 -8.70 -15.68 -2.16
N LEU A 3 -7.69 -16.14 -1.40
CA LEU A 3 -6.80 -15.31 -0.57
C LEU A 3 -5.53 -16.10 -0.17
N ASP A 4 -5.04 -16.98 -1.04
CA ASP A 4 -3.72 -17.61 -0.85
C ASP A 4 -2.65 -16.63 -1.35
N LEU A 5 -2.56 -15.47 -0.68
CA LEU A 5 -1.65 -14.40 -1.05
C LEU A 5 -0.23 -14.77 -0.62
N GLN A 6 0.63 -15.01 -1.61
CA GLN A 6 2.04 -15.27 -1.43
C GLN A 6 2.82 -13.98 -1.61
N PHE A 7 3.67 -13.66 -0.64
CA PHE A 7 4.57 -12.50 -0.71
C PHE A 7 5.90 -12.90 -1.33
N ASP A 8 6.25 -12.29 -2.45
CA ASP A 8 7.52 -12.46 -3.16
C ASP A 8 8.45 -11.30 -2.81
N PHE A 9 9.39 -11.55 -1.88
CA PHE A 9 10.37 -10.57 -1.41
C PHE A 9 11.66 -10.64 -2.24
N LYS A 10 11.99 -9.54 -2.90
CA LYS A 10 13.28 -9.38 -3.60
C LYS A 10 14.05 -8.26 -2.91
N LEU A 11 14.99 -8.66 -2.07
CA LEU A 11 15.82 -7.76 -1.28
C LEU A 11 17.26 -7.87 -1.77
N ARG A 12 17.82 -6.76 -2.26
CA ARG A 12 19.24 -6.68 -2.61
C ARG A 12 20.01 -6.00 -1.48
N PRO A 13 21.20 -6.50 -1.08
CA PRO A 13 22.06 -5.78 -0.14
C PRO A 13 22.29 -4.34 -0.62
N PRO A 14 22.09 -3.32 0.23
CA PRO A 14 22.11 -1.93 -0.20
C PRO A 14 23.54 -1.46 -0.51
N GLY A 15 23.85 -1.33 -1.80
CA GLY A 15 25.08 -0.72 -2.32
C GLY A 15 24.90 0.76 -2.61
N ASP A 16 25.30 1.21 -3.80
CA ASP A 16 25.01 2.55 -4.31
C ASP A 16 23.54 2.74 -4.73
N HIS A 17 22.83 1.63 -4.90
CA HIS A 17 21.40 1.60 -5.20
C HIS A 17 20.68 0.79 -4.12
N LEU A 18 19.56 1.35 -3.64
CA LEU A 18 18.55 0.64 -2.86
C LEU A 18 17.54 0.05 -3.83
N ASP A 19 17.25 -1.23 -3.66
CA ASP A 19 16.22 -1.92 -4.41
C ASP A 19 15.53 -2.99 -3.55
N ILE A 20 14.27 -2.73 -3.24
CA ILE A 20 13.42 -3.57 -2.41
C ILE A 20 12.11 -3.75 -3.16
N HIS A 21 11.75 -4.99 -3.46
CA HIS A 21 10.44 -5.34 -4.00
C HIS A 21 9.72 -6.30 -3.07
N ILE A 22 8.42 -6.08 -2.90
CA ILE A 22 7.49 -6.95 -2.18
C ILE A 22 6.27 -7.06 -3.10
N ASP A 23 6.20 -8.15 -3.84
CA ASP A 23 5.09 -8.41 -4.75
C ASP A 23 4.08 -9.35 -4.07
N ASP A 24 2.80 -9.04 -4.17
CA ASP A 24 1.72 -9.92 -3.69
C ASP A 24 1.23 -10.77 -4.88
N ARG A 25 1.13 -12.08 -4.67
CA ARG A 25 0.67 -13.05 -5.67
C ARG A 25 -0.53 -13.83 -5.17
N ASP A 26 -1.56 -13.94 -5.99
CA ASP A 26 -2.67 -14.87 -5.77
C ASP A 26 -2.55 -16.01 -6.78
N GLY A 27 -2.09 -17.18 -6.32
CA GLY A 27 -1.65 -18.26 -7.21
C GLY A 27 -0.51 -17.84 -8.14
N ASP A 28 -0.71 -17.98 -9.45
CA ASP A 28 0.27 -17.57 -10.47
C ASP A 28 0.17 -16.07 -10.85
N GLU A 29 -0.91 -15.38 -10.43
CA GLU A 29 -1.16 -13.99 -10.78
C GLU A 29 -0.49 -13.04 -9.79
N ARG A 30 0.17 -11.99 -10.29
CA ARG A 30 0.69 -10.89 -9.46
C ARG A 30 -0.39 -9.82 -9.32
N VAL A 31 -0.88 -9.63 -8.10
CA VAL A 31 -1.99 -8.70 -7.81
C VAL A 31 -1.51 -7.33 -7.33
N LEU A 32 -0.34 -7.26 -6.68
CA LEU A 32 0.26 -6.01 -6.24
C LEU A 32 1.77 -6.03 -6.49
N LEU A 33 2.29 -4.92 -7.04
CA LEU A 33 3.72 -4.68 -7.16
C LEU A 33 4.07 -3.50 -6.25
N SER A 34 4.92 -3.76 -5.26
CA SER A 34 5.45 -2.72 -4.38
C SER A 34 6.96 -2.65 -4.53
N ALA A 35 7.47 -1.51 -4.99
CA ALA A 35 8.89 -1.28 -5.19
C ALA A 35 9.36 -0.04 -4.45
N LEU A 36 10.42 -0.17 -3.67
CA LEU A 36 11.15 0.92 -3.03
C LEU A 36 12.56 0.94 -3.61
N THR A 37 12.81 1.93 -4.47
CA THR A 37 14.11 2.13 -5.11
C THR A 37 14.71 3.48 -4.75
N GLY A 38 16.03 3.57 -4.77
CA GLY A 38 16.72 4.82 -4.49
C GLY A 38 18.20 4.78 -4.81
N GLN A 39 18.80 5.94 -5.01
CA GLN A 39 20.25 6.09 -5.10
C GLN A 39 20.81 6.52 -3.75
N ARG A 40 21.94 5.95 -3.36
CA ARG A 40 22.66 6.36 -2.16
C ARG A 40 23.09 7.81 -2.32
N ALA A 41 22.74 8.62 -1.33
CA ALA A 41 23.20 9.99 -1.23
C ALA A 41 24.01 10.17 0.04
N ARG A 42 25.14 10.88 -0.05
CA ARG A 42 25.92 11.25 1.14
C ARG A 42 25.09 12.16 2.03
N LEU A 43 24.99 11.81 3.31
CA LEU A 43 24.31 12.62 4.32
C LEU A 43 25.19 13.81 4.70
N THR A 44 24.99 14.94 4.00
CA THR A 44 25.64 16.21 4.32
C THR A 44 24.67 17.14 5.03
N THR A 45 25.17 18.12 5.78
CA THR A 45 24.34 19.09 6.51
C THR A 45 23.35 19.81 5.57
N GLY A 46 23.80 20.22 4.37
CA GLY A 46 22.93 20.85 3.39
C GLY A 46 21.81 19.93 2.87
N ARG A 47 22.10 18.64 2.67
CA ARG A 47 21.08 17.66 2.28
C ARG A 47 20.09 17.38 3.39
N LEU A 48 20.56 17.33 4.64
CA LEU A 48 19.69 17.16 5.79
C LEU A 48 18.74 18.35 5.95
N ALA A 49 19.24 19.58 5.87
CA ALA A 49 18.41 20.79 5.89
C ALA A 49 17.39 20.81 4.75
N TRP A 50 17.80 20.40 3.54
CA TRP A 50 16.88 20.25 2.41
C TRP A 50 15.79 19.22 2.67
N PHE A 51 16.14 18.08 3.27
CA PHE A 51 15.17 17.04 3.63
C PHE A 51 14.16 17.51 4.67
N THR A 52 14.57 18.32 5.65
CA THR A 52 13.66 18.92 6.63
C THR A 52 12.53 19.72 5.98
N VAL A 53 12.80 20.35 4.83
CA VAL A 53 11.78 21.09 4.06
C VAL A 53 11.08 20.17 3.06
N LYS A 54 11.82 19.38 2.27
CA LYS A 54 11.30 18.53 1.20
C LYS A 54 10.21 17.55 1.66
N TYR A 55 10.41 16.86 2.78
CA TYR A 55 9.49 15.80 3.21
C TYR A 55 8.12 16.34 3.67
N PRO A 56 8.04 17.43 4.45
CA PRO A 56 6.75 18.10 4.68
C PRO A 56 6.03 18.52 3.39
N LEU A 57 6.75 19.08 2.40
CA LEU A 57 6.13 19.45 1.12
C LEU A 57 5.61 18.24 0.34
N LEU A 58 6.31 17.10 0.41
CA LEU A 58 5.84 15.85 -0.20
C LEU A 58 4.49 15.42 0.40
N THR A 59 4.37 15.46 1.73
CA THR A 59 3.11 15.15 2.43
C THR A 59 1.97 16.08 1.99
N LEU A 60 2.22 17.39 1.96
CA LEU A 60 1.23 18.38 1.51
C LEU A 60 0.80 18.13 0.05
N ARG A 61 1.74 17.75 -0.82
CA ARG A 61 1.44 17.39 -2.20
C ARG A 61 0.54 16.16 -2.29
N VAL A 62 0.81 15.11 -1.53
CA VAL A 62 -0.03 13.90 -1.50
C VAL A 62 -1.44 14.23 -1.04
N ILE A 63 -1.58 14.99 0.05
CA ILE A 63 -2.87 15.48 0.55
C ILE A 63 -3.60 16.27 -0.54
N GLY A 64 -2.92 17.22 -1.18
CA GLY A 64 -3.50 18.01 -2.26
C GLY A 64 -3.99 17.17 -3.44
N LEU A 65 -3.22 16.14 -3.84
CA LEU A 65 -3.62 15.22 -4.92
C LEU A 65 -4.86 14.39 -4.55
N ILE A 66 -4.96 13.91 -3.31
CA ILE A 66 -6.14 13.17 -2.81
C ILE A 66 -7.38 14.07 -2.85
N HIS A 67 -7.26 15.31 -2.37
CA HIS A 67 -8.37 16.28 -2.36
C HIS A 67 -8.77 16.69 -3.78
N TRP A 68 -7.79 16.88 -4.68
CA TRP A 68 -8.06 17.14 -6.08
C TRP A 68 -8.81 15.98 -6.74
N HIS A 69 -8.42 14.74 -6.44
CA HIS A 69 -9.14 13.57 -6.94
C HIS A 69 -10.57 13.50 -6.38
N ALA A 70 -10.76 13.74 -5.07
CA ALA A 70 -12.07 13.80 -4.46
C ALA A 70 -12.97 14.90 -5.08
N LEU A 71 -12.41 16.09 -5.34
CA LEU A 71 -13.11 17.17 -6.04
C LEU A 71 -13.51 16.75 -7.47
N ARG A 72 -12.63 16.05 -8.20
CA ARG A 72 -12.96 15.51 -9.53
C ARG A 72 -14.09 14.49 -9.48
N LEU A 73 -14.12 13.61 -8.48
CA LEU A 73 -15.21 12.64 -8.29
C LEU A 73 -16.53 13.34 -7.93
N TRP A 74 -16.46 14.38 -7.11
CA TRP A 74 -17.61 15.21 -6.75
C TRP A 74 -18.18 15.94 -7.96
N LEU A 75 -17.34 16.56 -8.80
CA LEU A 75 -17.76 17.19 -10.05
C LEU A 75 -18.38 16.19 -11.05
N LYS A 76 -17.92 14.93 -11.01
CA LYS A 76 -18.49 13.83 -11.80
C LYS A 76 -19.75 13.20 -11.19
N ASN A 77 -20.18 13.69 -10.02
CA ASN A 77 -21.31 13.19 -9.27
C ASN A 77 -21.31 11.65 -9.10
N VAL A 78 -20.14 11.09 -8.78
CA VAL A 78 -19.99 9.64 -8.59
C VAL A 78 -20.84 9.21 -7.38
N PRO A 79 -21.72 8.20 -7.52
CA PRO A 79 -22.60 7.78 -6.43
C PRO A 79 -21.79 7.21 -5.26
N PHE A 80 -22.13 7.64 -4.06
CA PHE A 80 -21.52 7.14 -2.83
C PHE A 80 -22.33 5.94 -2.31
N HIS A 81 -21.69 4.77 -2.25
CA HIS A 81 -22.27 3.56 -1.69
C HIS A 81 -21.79 3.36 -0.25
N GLN A 82 -22.70 3.48 0.72
CA GLN A 82 -22.39 3.22 2.13
C GLN A 82 -22.11 1.72 2.34
N LYS A 83 -21.03 1.39 3.05
CA LYS A 83 -20.68 0.00 3.37
C LYS A 83 -21.82 -0.76 4.08
N SER A 84 -22.57 -0.07 4.95
CA SER A 84 -23.72 -0.63 5.68
C SER A 84 -24.96 -0.86 4.82
N ALA A 85 -25.05 -0.24 3.63
CA ALA A 85 -26.24 -0.34 2.79
C ALA A 85 -26.41 -1.71 2.12
N GLN A 86 -25.33 -2.49 2.01
CA GLN A 86 -25.32 -3.81 1.39
C GLN A 86 -24.49 -4.80 2.23
N PRO A 87 -24.98 -5.23 3.41
CA PRO A 87 -24.28 -6.19 4.28
C PRO A 87 -23.97 -7.52 3.59
N GLU A 88 -24.83 -7.95 2.66
CA GLU A 88 -24.71 -9.19 1.89
C GLU A 88 -23.51 -9.21 0.94
N LEU A 89 -22.97 -8.04 0.57
CA LEU A 89 -21.75 -7.92 -0.21
C LEU A 89 -20.49 -7.99 0.66
N GLN A 90 -20.61 -7.84 1.98
CA GLN A 90 -19.51 -7.99 2.92
C GLN A 90 -19.28 -9.48 3.20
N ARG A 91 -18.80 -10.19 2.18
CA ARG A 91 -18.42 -11.60 2.30
C ARG A 91 -17.09 -11.70 3.05
N ASP A 92 -16.89 -12.82 3.73
CA ASP A 92 -15.57 -13.23 4.22
C ASP A 92 -14.93 -12.30 5.27
N VAL A 93 -15.75 -11.51 5.98
CA VAL A 93 -15.28 -10.57 7.04
C VAL A 93 -14.68 -11.30 8.24
N TYR A 94 -15.07 -12.56 8.47
CA TYR A 94 -14.53 -13.45 9.50
C TYR A 94 -14.19 -14.81 8.91
N HIS A 95 -12.90 -15.06 8.67
CA HIS A 95 -12.37 -16.41 8.41
C HIS A 95 -11.29 -16.73 9.45
N PRO A 96 -11.63 -17.47 10.52
CA PRO A 96 -10.63 -17.90 11.49
C PRO A 96 -9.54 -18.74 10.81
N HIS A 97 -8.29 -18.46 11.14
CA HIS A 97 -7.14 -19.19 10.61
C HIS A 97 -7.30 -20.70 10.89
N PRO A 98 -6.95 -21.61 9.97
CA PRO A 98 -7.13 -23.06 10.16
C PRO A 98 -6.54 -23.62 11.46
N SER A 99 -5.54 -22.93 12.02
CA SER A 99 -4.90 -23.27 13.30
C SER A 99 -5.79 -23.02 14.53
N ILE A 100 -6.85 -22.22 14.41
CA ILE A 100 -7.77 -21.86 15.49
C ILE A 100 -9.04 -22.72 15.45
N THR A 101 -9.37 -23.29 14.28
CA THR A 101 -10.61 -24.04 14.04
C THR A 101 -10.60 -25.48 14.57
N GLY A 102 -9.49 -25.93 15.19
CA GLY A 102 -9.25 -27.32 15.56
C GLY A 102 -9.26 -27.66 17.06
N LYS A 103 -9.73 -26.76 17.94
CA LYS A 103 -9.86 -27.08 19.38
C LYS A 103 -11.27 -26.80 19.87
N THR A 104 -12.14 -27.78 19.70
CA THR A 104 -13.37 -27.92 20.50
C THR A 104 -13.31 -29.32 21.12
N PRO A 105 -13.40 -29.46 22.45
CA PRO A 105 -13.46 -30.77 23.11
C PRO A 105 -14.73 -31.55 22.75
#